data_AF-A0A844GB14-F1
#
_entry.id   AF-A0A844GB14-F1
#
_cell.length_a   1.000
_cell.length_b   1.000
_cell.length_c   1.000
_cell.angle_alpha   90.00
_cell.angle_beta   90.00
_cell.angle_gamma   90.00
#
_symmetry.space_group_name_H-M   'P 1'
#
loop_
_entity.id
_entity.type
_entity.pdbx_description
1 polymer ?
#
loop_
_entity_poly.entity_id
_entity_poly.type
_entity_poly.pdbx_seq_one_letter_code
_entity_poly.pdbx_strand_id
1 'polypeptide(L)'
;MKALLGFLVVIMAIPAMAVPSLPQAPYKDASELLAWLKKSRVEMNRAGRAHDLVTLSRIKRDAFRWTDVWYIDAGHRHFLPCSHAARDMGNFLDAYEKKDMRKRDLMGRLFRDDLAECERLVRAH
;
A
#
# COMPACT_ATOMS: atom_id res chain seq x y z
N MET A 1 -42.48 26.91 49.11
CA MET A 1 -42.89 27.16 47.72
C MET A 1 -41.67 27.54 46.91
N LYS A 2 -41.52 26.95 45.71
CA LYS A 2 -40.60 27.31 44.60
C LYS A 2 -39.10 27.09 44.89
N ALA A 3 -38.30 26.54 44.00
CA ALA A 3 -38.50 25.81 42.75
C ALA A 3 -37.16 25.09 42.46
N LEU A 4 -37.25 23.99 41.72
CA LEU A 4 -36.17 23.22 41.13
C LEU A 4 -35.15 24.07 40.35
N LEU A 5 -33.93 23.54 40.24
CA LEU A 5 -33.05 23.50 39.05
C LEU A 5 -31.82 22.68 39.52
N GLY A 6 -31.56 21.44 39.10
CA GLY A 6 -31.36 20.99 37.70
C GLY A 6 -30.12 21.69 37.14
N PHE A 7 -29.15 21.09 36.46
CA PHE A 7 -28.82 19.75 36.00
C PHE A 7 -27.42 19.93 35.37
N LEU A 8 -26.68 18.84 35.18
CA LEU A 8 -25.59 18.72 34.21
C LEU A 8 -24.25 19.43 34.49
N VAL A 9 -23.31 18.62 35.00
CA VAL A 9 -21.87 18.79 34.77
C VAL A 9 -21.61 18.63 33.28
N VAL A 10 -21.32 19.72 32.58
CA VAL A 10 -20.80 19.68 31.21
C VAL A 10 -19.31 19.35 31.30
N ILE A 11 -19.01 18.06 31.28
CA ILE A 11 -17.67 17.59 30.91
C ILE A 11 -17.55 17.90 29.42
N MET A 12 -16.87 19.00 29.08
CA MET A 12 -16.38 19.19 27.71
C MET A 12 -15.30 18.15 27.46
N ALA A 13 -15.74 16.94 27.09
CA ALA A 13 -14.95 16.03 26.27
C ALA A 13 -14.77 16.75 24.93
N ILE A 14 -13.69 17.52 24.81
CA ILE A 14 -13.21 17.97 23.52
C ILE A 14 -12.92 16.68 22.74
N PRO A 15 -13.68 16.34 21.68
CA PRO A 15 -13.20 15.33 20.78
C PRO A 15 -11.90 15.90 20.23
N ALA A 16 -10.80 15.18 20.42
CA ALA A 16 -9.59 15.37 19.64
C ALA A 16 -10.00 15.18 18.17
N MET A 17 -10.53 16.25 17.58
CA MET A 17 -10.90 16.30 16.18
C MET A 17 -9.61 16.09 15.43
N ALA A 18 -9.58 14.94 14.76
CA ALA A 18 -8.74 14.58 13.64
C ALA A 18 -7.59 15.55 13.42
N VAL A 19 -6.39 15.14 13.82
CA VAL A 19 -5.18 15.65 13.17
C VAL A 19 -5.44 15.46 11.67
N PRO A 20 -5.55 16.53 10.86
CA PRO A 20 -5.47 16.36 9.43
C PRO A 20 -4.10 15.74 9.22
N SER A 21 -4.06 14.47 8.83
CA SER A 21 -2.83 13.86 8.35
C SER A 21 -2.42 14.70 7.15
N LEU A 22 -1.53 15.67 7.40
CA LEU A 22 -0.80 16.41 6.38
C LEU A 22 -0.39 15.39 5.30
N PRO A 23 -0.56 15.69 4.01
CA PRO A 23 -0.10 14.80 2.96
C PRO A 23 1.35 14.45 3.28
N GLN A 24 1.61 13.17 3.54
CA GLN A 24 2.96 12.72 3.78
C GLN A 24 3.77 13.10 2.55
N ALA A 25 4.98 13.63 2.74
CA ALA A 25 5.82 14.03 1.62
C ALA A 25 5.93 12.82 0.66
N PRO A 26 5.77 12.98 -0.67
CA PRO A 26 5.72 11.86 -1.63
C PRO A 26 6.85 10.84 -1.48
N TYR A 27 8.01 11.30 -1.01
CA TYR A 27 9.15 10.45 -0.62
C TYR A 27 8.84 9.46 0.51
N LYS A 28 8.16 9.91 1.57
CA LYS A 28 7.81 9.09 2.73
C LYS A 28 6.85 7.97 2.32
N ASP A 29 5.84 8.29 1.53
CA ASP A 29 4.92 7.30 0.95
C ASP A 29 5.67 6.29 0.08
N ALA A 30 6.58 6.76 -0.77
CA ALA A 30 7.41 5.90 -1.61
C ALA A 30 8.33 4.98 -0.79
N SER A 31 8.89 5.48 0.30
CA SER A 31 9.74 4.72 1.22
C SER A 31 8.95 3.64 1.96
N GLU A 32 7.76 3.97 2.46
CA GLU A 32 6.85 3.03 3.11
C GLU A 32 6.37 1.94 2.13
N LEU A 33 5.99 2.34 0.92
CA LEU A 33 5.61 1.41 -0.14
C LEU A 33 6.78 0.50 -0.55
N LEU A 34 7.99 1.05 -0.69
CA LEU A 34 9.18 0.26 -1.01
C LEU A 34 9.48 -0.79 0.07
N ALA A 35 9.39 -0.39 1.34
CA ALA A 35 9.58 -1.32 2.46
C ALA A 35 8.54 -2.46 2.41
N TRP A 36 7.28 -2.13 2.13
CA TRP A 36 6.22 -3.12 1.93
C TRP A 36 6.50 -4.04 0.73
N LEU A 37 6.88 -3.50 -0.43
CA LEU A 37 7.18 -4.28 -1.65
C LEU A 37 8.28 -5.32 -1.40
N LYS A 38 9.36 -4.92 -0.72
CA LYS A 38 10.48 -5.81 -0.41
C LYS A 38 10.07 -6.93 0.53
N LYS A 39 9.32 -6.62 1.58
CA LYS A 39 8.78 -7.60 2.52
C LYS A 39 7.83 -8.57 1.81
N SER A 40 6.87 -8.04 1.06
CA SER A 40 5.86 -8.81 0.34
C SER A 40 6.47 -9.71 -0.73
N ARG A 41 7.54 -9.29 -1.42
CA ARG A 41 8.27 -10.16 -2.37
C ARG A 41 8.84 -11.41 -1.68
N VAL A 42 9.47 -11.23 -0.51
CA VAL A 42 10.02 -12.36 0.26
C VAL A 42 8.90 -13.29 0.72
N GLU A 43 7.83 -12.72 1.25
CA GLU A 43 6.67 -13.48 1.72
C GLU A 43 5.97 -14.22 0.58
N MET A 44 5.76 -13.57 -0.57
CA MET A 44 5.19 -14.16 -1.78
C MET A 44 6.01 -15.34 -2.26
N ASN A 45 7.34 -15.22 -2.32
CA ASN A 45 8.21 -16.33 -2.72
C ASN A 45 8.12 -17.52 -1.77
N ARG A 46 8.03 -17.25 -0.45
CA ARG A 46 7.84 -18.29 0.57
C ARG A 46 6.48 -18.96 0.42
N ALA A 47 5.41 -18.18 0.32
CA ALA A 47 4.04 -18.66 0.17
C ALA A 47 3.84 -19.45 -1.14
N GLY A 48 4.47 -19.01 -2.23
CA GLY A 48 4.46 -19.71 -3.51
C GLY A 48 5.07 -21.11 -3.43
N ARG A 49 6.20 -21.27 -2.75
CA ARG A 49 6.81 -22.59 -2.52
C ARG A 49 5.98 -23.49 -1.61
N ALA A 50 5.29 -22.90 -0.64
CA ALA A 50 4.43 -23.63 0.30
C ALA A 50 3.01 -23.86 -0.24
N HIS A 51 2.68 -23.37 -1.44
CA HIS A 51 1.32 -23.34 -1.98
C HIS A 51 0.28 -22.69 -1.03
N ASP A 52 0.69 -21.71 -0.23
CA ASP A 52 -0.19 -20.97 0.68
C ASP A 52 -1.00 -19.92 -0.09
N LEU A 53 -2.15 -20.36 -0.61
CA LEU A 53 -3.05 -19.52 -1.42
C LEU A 53 -3.70 -18.38 -0.61
N VAL A 54 -3.81 -18.53 0.72
CA VAL A 54 -4.39 -17.50 1.58
C VAL A 54 -3.46 -16.31 1.67
N THR A 55 -2.17 -16.57 1.92
CA THR A 55 -1.14 -15.53 1.95
C THR A 55 -0.98 -14.87 0.57
N LEU A 56 -0.95 -15.65 -0.52
CA LEU A 56 -0.86 -15.10 -1.87
C LEU A 56 -2.07 -14.19 -2.20
N SER A 57 -3.28 -14.62 -1.83
CA SER A 57 -4.49 -13.82 -2.03
C SER A 57 -4.49 -12.52 -1.21
N ARG A 58 -3.97 -12.56 0.02
CA ARG A 58 -3.80 -11.37 0.86
C ARG A 58 -2.83 -10.39 0.22
N ILE A 59 -1.65 -10.85 -0.19
CA ILE A 59 -0.64 -10.00 -0.85
C ILE A 59 -1.22 -9.38 -2.13
N LYS A 60 -1.97 -10.14 -2.94
CA LYS A 60 -2.63 -9.63 -4.14
C LYS A 60 -3.58 -8.48 -3.83
N ARG A 61 -4.45 -8.62 -2.83
CA ARG A 61 -5.38 -7.55 -2.42
C ARG A 61 -4.64 -6.33 -1.89
N ASP A 62 -3.62 -6.55 -1.07
CA ASP A 62 -2.81 -5.47 -0.49
C ASP A 62 -2.07 -4.70 -1.61
N ALA A 63 -1.57 -5.40 -2.63
CA ALA A 63 -0.93 -4.80 -3.80
C ALA A 63 -1.87 -3.86 -4.56
N PHE A 64 -3.10 -4.31 -4.84
CA PHE A 64 -4.10 -3.46 -5.51
C PHE A 64 -4.58 -2.31 -4.62
N ARG A 65 -4.67 -2.52 -3.30
CA ARG A 65 -4.98 -1.43 -2.38
C ARG A 65 -3.91 -0.34 -2.44
N TRP A 66 -2.63 -0.71 -2.45
CA TRP A 66 -1.52 0.25 -2.59
C TRP A 66 -1.62 1.05 -3.89
N THR A 67 -2.06 0.44 -4.99
CA THR A 67 -2.27 1.18 -6.24
C THR A 67 -3.48 2.09 -6.21
N ASP A 68 -4.57 1.69 -5.56
CA ASP A 68 -5.81 2.47 -5.49
C ASP A 68 -5.66 3.72 -4.61
N VAL A 69 -4.90 3.61 -3.52
CA VAL A 69 -4.62 4.74 -2.62
C VAL A 69 -3.54 5.68 -3.16
N TRP A 70 -2.79 5.25 -4.18
CA TRP A 70 -1.74 6.07 -4.78
C TRP A 70 -2.36 7.15 -5.65
N TYR A 71 -2.57 8.32 -5.04
CA TYR A 71 -3.12 9.48 -5.75
C TYR A 71 -2.17 9.87 -6.89
N ILE A 72 -2.71 10.04 -8.10
CA ILE A 72 -1.97 10.68 -9.21
C ILE A 72 -2.01 12.20 -8.96
N ASP A 73 -1.44 12.65 -7.84
CA ASP A 73 -1.12 14.05 -7.67
C ASP A 73 0.24 14.35 -8.34
N ALA A 74 0.55 15.64 -8.54
CA ALA A 74 1.79 16.03 -9.19
C ALA A 74 3.05 15.64 -8.39
N GLY A 75 2.93 15.48 -7.07
CA GLY A 75 4.00 15.16 -6.14
C GLY A 75 4.47 13.70 -6.22
N HIS A 76 3.57 12.75 -6.47
CA HIS A 76 3.95 11.33 -6.62
C HIS A 76 4.51 10.96 -8.00
N ARG A 77 4.50 11.89 -8.98
CA ARG A 77 4.99 11.62 -10.35
C ARG A 77 6.41 11.09 -10.40
N HIS A 78 7.27 11.57 -9.50
CA HIS A 78 8.67 11.15 -9.45
C HIS A 78 8.84 9.72 -8.92
N PHE A 79 7.84 9.18 -8.21
CA PHE A 79 7.86 7.86 -7.58
C PHE A 79 6.86 6.88 -8.20
N LEU A 80 6.37 7.15 -9.42
CA LEU A 80 5.46 6.25 -10.14
C LEU A 80 5.95 4.79 -10.26
N PRO A 81 7.26 4.51 -10.44
CA PRO A 81 7.77 3.13 -10.44
C PRO A 81 7.43 2.35 -9.16
N CYS A 82 7.30 3.01 -8.01
CA CYS A 82 6.88 2.33 -6.78
C CYS A 82 5.43 1.83 -6.87
N SER A 83 4.52 2.65 -7.37
CA SER A 83 3.12 2.27 -7.61
C SER A 83 2.99 1.21 -8.71
N HIS A 84 3.78 1.34 -9.78
CA HIS A 84 3.82 0.32 -10.84
C HIS A 84 4.31 -1.04 -10.33
N ALA A 85 5.34 -1.07 -9.49
CA ALA A 85 5.80 -2.32 -8.86
C ALA A 85 4.68 -2.98 -8.03
N ALA A 86 3.88 -2.20 -7.29
CA ALA A 86 2.73 -2.75 -6.57
C ALA A 86 1.68 -3.34 -7.53
N ARG A 87 1.33 -2.59 -8.60
CA ARG A 87 0.40 -3.06 -9.63
C ARG A 87 0.87 -4.36 -10.28
N ASP A 88 2.14 -4.44 -10.61
CA ASP A 88 2.72 -5.57 -11.33
C ASP A 88 2.86 -6.80 -10.43
N MET A 89 3.11 -6.62 -9.13
CA MET A 89 2.99 -7.70 -8.15
C MET A 89 1.56 -8.24 -8.08
N GLY A 90 0.56 -7.35 -8.02
CA GLY A 90 -0.86 -7.75 -8.03
C GLY A 90 -1.23 -8.51 -9.30
N ASN A 91 -0.81 -8.00 -10.47
CA ASN A 91 -1.03 -8.63 -11.77
C ASN A 91 -0.28 -9.96 -11.94
N PHE A 92 0.91 -10.10 -11.38
CA PHE A 92 1.65 -11.36 -11.33
C PHE A 92 0.85 -12.42 -10.57
N LEU A 93 0.30 -12.06 -9.40
CA LEU A 93 -0.49 -12.98 -8.57
C LEU A 93 -1.84 -13.32 -9.21
N ASP A 94 -2.49 -12.36 -9.88
CA ASP A 94 -3.69 -12.61 -10.68
C ASP A 94 -3.40 -13.59 -11.84
N ALA A 95 -2.29 -13.41 -12.55
CA ALA A 95 -1.88 -14.32 -13.62
C ALA A 95 -1.51 -15.71 -13.09
N TYR A 96 -0.86 -15.78 -11.94
CA TYR A 96 -0.55 -17.05 -11.26
C TYR A 96 -1.82 -17.84 -10.92
N GLU A 97 -2.83 -17.19 -10.34
CA GLU A 97 -4.12 -17.80 -10.01
C GLU A 97 -4.86 -18.29 -11.26
N LYS A 98 -4.85 -17.49 -12.33
CA LYS A 98 -5.45 -17.83 -13.63
C LYS A 98 -4.65 -18.87 -14.44
N LYS A 99 -3.49 -19.31 -13.93
CA LYS A 99 -2.55 -20.21 -14.63
C LYS A 99 -2.07 -19.65 -15.98
N ASP A 100 -2.04 -18.33 -16.13
CA ASP A 100 -1.52 -17.65 -17.31
C ASP A 100 0.00 -17.46 -17.17
N MET A 101 0.75 -18.47 -17.62
CA MET A 101 2.21 -18.51 -17.45
C MET A 101 2.92 -17.37 -18.21
N ARG A 102 2.45 -17.03 -19.41
CA ARG A 102 3.05 -15.96 -20.23
C ARG A 102 2.90 -14.61 -19.55
N LYS A 103 1.69 -14.29 -19.07
CA LYS A 103 1.44 -13.04 -18.36
C LYS A 103 2.15 -13.01 -17.02
N ARG A 104 2.17 -14.11 -16.28
CA ARG A 104 2.91 -14.23 -15.02
C ARG A 104 4.38 -13.89 -15.22
N ASP A 105 5.03 -14.46 -16.23
CA ASP A 105 6.46 -14.23 -16.46
C ASP A 105 6.74 -12.80 -16.94
N LEU A 106 5.84 -12.21 -17.72
CA LEU A 106 5.92 -10.79 -18.10
C LEU A 106 5.80 -9.87 -16.87
N MET A 107 4.74 -10.02 -16.08
CA MET A 107 4.51 -9.20 -14.88
C MET A 107 5.63 -9.38 -13.87
N GLY A 108 6.19 -10.61 -13.76
CA GLY A 108 7.33 -10.87 -12.90
C GLY A 108 8.59 -10.13 -13.33
N ARG A 109 8.81 -9.91 -14.64
CA ARG A 109 9.90 -9.06 -15.15
C ARG A 109 9.64 -7.59 -14.82
N LEU A 110 8.49 -7.06 -15.23
CA LEU A 110 8.14 -5.66 -15.02
C LEU A 110 8.19 -5.27 -13.54
N PHE A 111 7.64 -6.11 -12.65
CA PHE A 111 7.76 -5.95 -11.20
C PHE A 111 9.20 -5.77 -10.73
N ARG A 112 10.16 -6.55 -11.25
CA ARG A 112 11.56 -6.44 -10.84
C ARG A 112 12.19 -5.15 -11.35
N ASP A 113 11.88 -4.75 -12.57
CA ASP A 113 12.40 -3.53 -13.18
C ASP A 113 11.87 -2.28 -12.44
N ASP A 114 10.56 -2.22 -12.21
CA ASP A 114 9.91 -1.13 -11.47
C ASP A 114 10.34 -1.09 -10.00
N LEU A 115 10.53 -2.25 -9.36
CA LEU A 115 11.06 -2.30 -7.98
C LEU A 115 12.49 -1.74 -7.91
N ALA A 116 13.35 -2.12 -8.86
CA ALA A 116 14.73 -1.62 -8.91
C ALA A 116 14.76 -0.10 -9.14
N GLU A 117 13.89 0.41 -10.01
CA GLU A 117 13.78 1.84 -10.27
C GLU A 117 13.19 2.60 -9.06
N CYS A 118 12.15 2.08 -8.42
CA CYS A 118 11.64 2.61 -7.16
C CYS A 118 12.74 2.70 -6.10
N GLU A 119 13.53 1.63 -5.93
CA GLU A 119 14.67 1.64 -5.00
C GLU A 119 15.71 2.71 -5.35
N ARG A 120 16.00 2.91 -6.65
CA ARG A 120 16.94 3.93 -7.09
C ARG A 120 16.43 5.33 -6.76
N LEU A 121 15.16 5.61 -7.02
CA LEU A 121 14.53 6.90 -6.78
C LEU A 121 14.45 7.23 -5.29
N VAL A 122 14.02 6.26 -4.47
CA VAL A 122 13.99 6.42 -3.01
C VAL A 122 15.40 6.60 -2.44
N ARG A 123 16.43 5.93 -2.95
CA ARG A 123 17.82 6.15 -2.48
C ARG A 123 18.40 7.51 -2.87
N ALA A 124 17.85 8.17 -3.88
CA ALA A 124 18.35 9.46 -4.36
C ALA A 124 17.77 10.68 -3.60
N HIS A 125 16.91 10.44 -2.59
CA HIS A 125 16.25 11.46 -1.77
C HIS A 125 16.56 11.23 -0.29
#